data_AF-A0A7W1MU14-F1
#
_entry.id   AF-A0A7W1MU14-F1
#
_cell.length_a   1.000
_cell.length_b   1.000
_cell.length_c   1.000
_cell.angle_alpha   90.00
_cell.angle_beta   90.00
_cell.angle_gamma   90.00
#
_symmetry.space_group_name_H-M   'P 1'
#
loop_
_entity.id
_entity.type
_entity.pdbx_description
1 polymer ?
#
loop_
_entity_poly.entity_id
_entity_poly.type
_entity_poly.pdbx_seq_one_letter_code
_entity_poly.pdbx_strand_id
1 'polypeptide(L)'
;MLICTHFSYGRSDLDPATAGSQLDAGLYTSYGLDPAQTVLSWIVCGSTGGSEGCYGAGNLGPFGKIGALLEGKPKTDVTTNTVTRAIYVLDVASGSNRIGVTLFVYTKTDMIAAGFDTVDVILAKTVSLPIAGGATARASMAANSRFLYLGTNQSPLGVKVEKRILSVTTFSEGSPSINVSAITADHAGFVTVTFGSFAGADNGNIVFGPDGTSQGDGGGAAFLLNTVQALLPSTLH
;
A
#
# COMPACT_ATOMS: atom_id res chain seq x y z
N MET A 1 -28.96 13.81 51.28
CA MET A 1 -27.53 13.42 51.35
C MET A 1 -27.14 12.93 49.97
N LEU A 2 -26.58 13.84 49.17
CA LEU A 2 -26.22 13.64 47.76
C LEU A 2 -24.71 13.84 47.70
N ILE A 3 -23.95 12.79 47.41
CA ILE A 3 -22.50 12.85 47.27
C ILE A 3 -22.20 12.97 45.78
N CYS A 4 -21.86 14.18 45.33
CA CYS A 4 -21.24 14.41 44.04
C CYS A 4 -19.72 14.26 44.20
N THR A 5 -19.17 13.11 43.86
CA THR A 5 -17.72 12.93 43.73
C THR A 5 -17.26 13.50 42.39
N HIS A 6 -16.53 14.62 42.45
CA HIS A 6 -15.71 15.12 41.37
C HIS A 6 -14.59 14.12 41.06
N PHE A 7 -14.65 13.46 39.90
CA PHE A 7 -13.48 12.85 39.29
C PHE A 7 -12.70 13.97 38.58
N SER A 8 -11.60 14.41 39.19
CA SER A 8 -10.60 15.24 38.50
C SER A 8 -9.61 14.28 37.86
N TYR A 9 -9.73 14.07 36.54
CA TYR A 9 -8.73 13.29 35.80
C TYR A 9 -7.57 14.23 35.46
N GLY A 10 -6.39 13.87 35.97
CA GLY A 10 -5.14 14.59 35.72
C GLY A 10 -4.93 14.79 34.22
N ARG A 11 -4.73 16.05 33.85
CA ARG A 11 -4.25 16.47 32.54
C ARG A 11 -2.85 15.88 32.38
N SER A 12 -2.77 14.73 31.72
CA SER A 12 -1.52 14.21 31.21
C SER A 12 -1.12 15.13 30.07
N ASP A 13 0.08 15.67 30.14
CA ASP A 13 0.72 16.49 29.13
C ASP A 13 0.73 15.74 27.79
N LEU A 14 -0.32 15.96 26.99
CA LEU A 14 -0.26 15.75 25.55
C LEU A 14 0.37 17.02 25.01
N ASP A 15 1.70 16.98 24.89
CA ASP A 15 2.40 17.82 23.93
C ASP A 15 1.62 17.79 22.60
N PRO A 16 1.09 18.92 22.12
CA PRO A 16 0.76 19.01 20.72
C PRO A 16 2.12 19.02 20.01
N ALA A 17 2.56 17.85 19.53
CA ALA A 17 3.55 17.81 18.47
C ALA A 17 3.01 18.75 17.39
N THR A 18 3.64 19.91 17.26
CA THR A 18 3.34 20.86 16.21
C THR A 18 3.61 20.08 14.95
N ALA A 19 2.54 19.73 14.22
CA ALA A 19 2.66 19.14 12.91
C ALA A 19 3.33 20.21 12.05
N GLY A 20 4.67 20.17 11.98
CA GLY A 20 5.40 20.90 10.96
C GLY A 20 4.74 20.54 9.65
N SER A 21 4.23 21.55 8.94
CA SER A 21 3.55 21.35 7.66
C SER A 21 4.44 20.47 6.81
N GLN A 22 3.93 19.31 6.40
CA GLN A 22 4.63 18.41 5.47
C GLN A 22 5.15 19.28 4.31
N LEU A 23 6.44 19.21 4.00
CA LEU A 23 7.08 20.17 3.06
C LEU A 23 6.32 20.25 1.72
N ASP A 24 5.76 19.12 1.30
CA ASP A 24 5.03 18.97 0.05
C ASP A 24 3.52 18.83 0.24
N ALA A 25 2.96 19.41 1.30
CA ALA A 25 1.50 19.40 1.54
C ALA A 25 0.68 19.99 0.37
N GLY A 26 1.28 20.85 -0.45
CA GLY A 26 0.67 21.42 -1.64
C GLY A 26 0.96 20.67 -2.95
N LEU A 27 1.70 19.56 -2.91
CA LEU A 27 2.01 18.73 -4.08
C LEU A 27 1.17 17.45 -4.10
N TYR A 28 0.87 16.98 -5.31
CA TYR A 28 0.24 15.68 -5.55
C TYR A 28 0.89 14.97 -6.72
N THR A 29 0.75 13.65 -6.77
CA THR A 29 1.19 12.82 -7.90
C THR A 29 -0.01 12.18 -8.56
N SER A 30 -0.16 12.40 -9.87
CA SER A 30 -1.13 11.67 -10.68
C SER A 30 -0.45 10.51 -11.37
N TYR A 31 -1.10 9.35 -11.36
CA TYR A 31 -0.64 8.13 -11.98
C TYR A 31 -1.58 7.72 -13.11
N GLY A 32 -1.03 7.28 -14.22
CA GLY A 32 -1.76 6.79 -15.39
C GLY A 32 -1.23 5.43 -15.84
N LEU A 33 -2.13 4.60 -16.37
CA LEU A 33 -1.75 3.32 -16.98
C LEU A 33 -2.05 3.36 -18.47
N ASP A 34 -1.19 2.76 -19.27
CA ASP A 34 -1.52 2.44 -20.66
C ASP A 34 -2.65 1.37 -20.71
N PRO A 35 -3.35 1.23 -21.84
CA PRO A 35 -4.44 0.25 -21.95
C PRO A 35 -4.03 -1.20 -21.66
N ALA A 36 -2.76 -1.56 -21.91
CA ALA A 36 -2.23 -2.88 -21.63
C ALA A 36 -1.74 -3.05 -20.17
N GLN A 37 -1.75 -1.97 -19.36
CA GLN A 37 -1.27 -1.96 -17.98
C GLN A 37 0.21 -2.40 -17.87
N THR A 38 1.02 -2.09 -18.87
CA THR A 38 2.44 -2.42 -18.94
C THR A 38 3.35 -1.24 -18.62
N VAL A 39 2.81 -0.02 -18.60
CA VAL A 39 3.55 1.20 -18.30
C VAL A 39 2.76 2.03 -17.30
N LEU A 40 3.46 2.52 -16.27
CA LEU A 40 2.93 3.47 -15.31
C LEU A 40 3.51 4.85 -15.61
N SER A 41 2.69 5.76 -16.14
CA SER A 41 3.03 7.17 -16.25
C SER A 41 2.76 7.88 -14.93
N TRP A 42 3.56 8.87 -14.60
CA TRP A 42 3.36 9.71 -13.42
C TRP A 42 3.70 11.16 -13.72
N ILE A 43 3.03 12.07 -13.02
CA ILE A 43 3.30 13.50 -13.04
C ILE A 43 3.09 14.10 -11.64
N VAL A 44 4.02 14.94 -11.20
CA VAL A 44 3.91 15.69 -9.95
C VAL A 44 3.58 17.13 -10.25
N CYS A 45 2.46 17.60 -9.70
CA CYS A 45 2.02 18.98 -9.82
C CYS A 45 1.54 19.51 -8.48
N GLY A 46 1.34 20.82 -8.40
CA GLY A 46 0.79 21.48 -7.22
C GLY A 46 1.36 22.87 -7.03
N SER A 47 1.34 23.34 -5.79
CA SER A 47 1.92 24.62 -5.39
C SER A 47 2.78 24.46 -4.14
N THR A 48 3.93 25.10 -4.15
CA THR A 48 4.81 25.27 -2.99
C THR A 48 4.91 26.75 -2.63
N GLY A 49 5.53 27.07 -1.49
CA GLY A 49 5.64 28.46 -1.02
C GLY A 49 6.34 29.42 -1.99
N GLY A 50 6.96 28.92 -3.07
CA GLY A 50 7.63 29.73 -4.09
C GLY A 50 7.10 29.59 -5.52
N SER A 51 6.24 28.61 -5.85
CA SER A 51 5.79 28.39 -7.24
C SER A 51 4.50 27.54 -7.34
N GLU A 52 3.91 27.50 -8.54
CA GLU A 52 2.81 26.59 -8.90
C GLU A 52 3.09 26.01 -10.29
N GLY A 53 2.84 24.71 -10.48
CA GLY A 53 3.04 24.05 -11.77
C GLY A 53 3.23 22.54 -11.65
N CYS A 54 3.86 21.96 -12.67
CA CYS A 54 4.26 20.55 -12.67
C CYS A 54 5.78 20.46 -12.70
N TYR A 55 6.33 19.70 -11.74
CA TYR A 55 7.75 19.72 -11.38
C TYR A 55 8.50 18.49 -11.86
N GLY A 56 7.78 17.44 -12.26
CA GLY A 56 8.39 16.27 -12.86
C GLY A 56 7.35 15.31 -13.42
N ALA A 57 7.76 14.54 -14.42
CA ALA A 57 6.97 13.49 -15.02
C ALA A 57 7.89 12.37 -15.51
N GLY A 58 7.34 11.17 -15.65
CA GLY A 58 8.08 10.04 -16.16
C GLY A 58 7.21 8.82 -16.42
N ASN A 59 7.88 7.74 -16.83
CA ASN A 59 7.27 6.44 -17.05
C ASN A 59 8.08 5.37 -16.32
N LEU A 60 7.40 4.40 -15.71
CA LEU A 60 8.00 3.21 -15.11
C LEU A 60 7.56 1.98 -15.92
N GLY A 61 8.47 1.02 -16.08
CA GLY A 61 8.26 -0.19 -16.88
C GLY A 61 9.26 -0.32 -18.04
N PRO A 62 8.98 -1.17 -19.05
CA PRO A 62 7.75 -1.96 -19.20
C PRO A 62 7.63 -3.09 -18.17
N PHE A 63 6.39 -3.39 -17.76
CA PHE A 63 6.00 -4.51 -16.91
C PHE A 63 5.26 -5.56 -17.73
N GLY A 64 5.15 -6.78 -17.18
CA GLY A 64 4.32 -7.82 -17.76
C GLY A 64 2.83 -7.48 -17.71
N LYS A 65 2.34 -7.11 -16.53
CA LYS A 65 1.01 -6.53 -16.28
C LYS A 65 0.98 -5.98 -14.84
N ILE A 66 0.69 -4.70 -14.67
CA ILE A 66 0.52 -4.08 -13.36
C ILE A 66 -0.80 -4.58 -12.75
N GLY A 67 -0.71 -5.26 -11.60
CA GLY A 67 -1.88 -5.75 -10.87
C GLY A 67 -2.31 -4.86 -9.71
N ALA A 68 -1.38 -4.15 -9.09
CA ALA A 68 -1.66 -3.23 -7.99
C ALA A 68 -0.55 -2.18 -7.83
N LEU A 69 -0.92 -1.02 -7.28
CA LEU A 69 -0.06 0.12 -7.03
C LEU A 69 -0.31 0.65 -5.62
N LEU A 70 0.74 1.08 -4.93
CA LEU A 70 0.61 1.75 -3.63
C LEU A 70 1.78 2.72 -3.43
N GLU A 71 1.49 3.89 -2.88
CA GLU A 71 2.51 4.85 -2.47
C GLU A 71 2.71 4.77 -0.94
N GLY A 72 3.97 4.78 -0.51
CA GLY A 72 4.36 4.76 0.89
C GLY A 72 4.11 6.09 1.59
N LYS A 73 4.12 6.05 2.92
CA LYS A 73 4.11 7.27 3.72
C LYS A 73 5.35 8.12 3.41
N PRO A 74 5.23 9.46 3.37
CA PRO A 74 6.35 10.35 3.15
C PRO A 74 7.35 10.29 4.30
N LYS A 75 8.63 10.43 3.97
CA LYS A 75 9.70 10.74 4.91
C LYS A 75 10.34 12.07 4.51
N THR A 76 10.26 13.03 5.42
CA THR A 76 10.80 14.39 5.24
C THR A 76 12.22 14.49 5.81
N ASP A 77 13.11 15.11 5.05
CA ASP A 77 14.40 15.61 5.52
C ASP A 77 14.44 17.13 5.33
N VAL A 78 14.39 17.85 6.45
CA VAL A 78 14.37 19.33 6.48
C VAL A 78 15.76 19.93 6.21
N THR A 79 16.83 19.15 6.32
CA THR A 79 18.20 19.65 6.09
C THR A 79 18.50 19.78 4.61
N THR A 80 17.90 18.91 3.80
CA THR A 80 18.00 18.89 2.33
C THR A 80 16.73 19.40 1.65
N ASN A 81 15.69 19.74 2.41
CA ASN A 81 14.33 20.05 1.91
C ASN A 81 13.77 18.98 0.97
N THR A 82 13.97 17.71 1.31
CA THR A 82 13.50 16.59 0.48
C THR A 82 12.39 15.81 1.16
N VAL A 83 11.42 15.35 0.36
CA VAL A 83 10.43 14.36 0.77
C VAL A 83 10.63 13.10 -0.07
N THR A 84 10.76 11.96 0.61
CA THR A 84 10.93 10.66 -0.04
C THR A 84 9.71 9.77 0.16
N ARG A 85 9.30 9.06 -0.89
CA ARG A 85 8.23 8.05 -0.87
C ARG A 85 8.67 6.80 -1.61
N ALA A 86 8.19 5.66 -1.14
CA ALA A 86 8.27 4.44 -1.92
C ALA A 86 7.08 4.35 -2.87
N ILE A 87 7.29 3.99 -4.12
CA ILE A 87 6.23 3.57 -5.04
C ILE A 87 6.36 2.06 -5.22
N TYR A 88 5.32 1.34 -4.84
CA TYR A 88 5.23 -0.10 -4.95
C TYR A 88 4.43 -0.46 -6.19
N VAL A 89 5.06 -1.16 -7.13
CA VAL A 89 4.42 -1.66 -8.35
C VAL A 89 4.44 -3.18 -8.34
N LEU A 90 3.26 -3.80 -8.32
CA LEU A 90 3.13 -5.24 -8.39
C LEU A 90 2.92 -5.69 -9.85
N ASP A 91 3.93 -6.30 -10.44
CA ASP A 91 3.82 -6.94 -11.75
C ASP A 91 3.36 -8.39 -11.58
N VAL A 92 2.14 -8.68 -12.01
CA VAL A 92 1.52 -10.00 -11.87
C VAL A 92 1.79 -10.92 -13.05
N ALA A 93 2.45 -10.46 -14.10
CA ALA A 93 2.76 -11.26 -15.27
C ALA A 93 4.26 -11.15 -15.63
N SER A 94 5.10 -11.13 -14.60
CA SER A 94 6.55 -10.96 -14.71
C SER A 94 7.25 -12.23 -15.21
N GLY A 95 8.48 -12.05 -15.69
CA GLY A 95 9.31 -13.14 -16.24
C GLY A 95 8.94 -13.50 -17.68
N SER A 96 9.79 -14.31 -18.32
CA SER A 96 9.64 -14.70 -19.72
C SER A 96 8.38 -15.54 -20.00
N ASN A 97 7.94 -16.31 -19.00
CA ASN A 97 6.73 -17.15 -19.07
C ASN A 97 5.46 -16.40 -18.63
N ARG A 98 5.56 -15.14 -18.19
CA ARG A 98 4.45 -14.27 -17.77
C ARG A 98 3.52 -14.86 -16.70
N ILE A 99 4.06 -15.74 -15.84
CA ILE A 99 3.32 -16.33 -14.70
C ILE A 99 3.93 -15.95 -13.34
N GLY A 100 5.06 -15.24 -13.31
CA GLY A 100 5.69 -14.81 -12.08
C GLY A 100 5.05 -13.55 -11.51
N VAL A 101 5.17 -13.35 -10.19
CA VAL A 101 4.81 -12.10 -9.53
C VAL A 101 6.06 -11.43 -8.98
N THR A 102 6.24 -10.16 -9.32
CA THR A 102 7.41 -9.36 -8.90
C THR A 102 6.97 -8.02 -8.35
N LEU A 103 7.47 -7.67 -7.17
CA LEU A 103 7.32 -6.34 -6.57
C LEU A 103 8.51 -5.46 -6.98
N PHE A 104 8.23 -4.36 -7.65
CA PHE A 104 9.19 -3.29 -7.90
C PHE A 104 8.98 -2.19 -6.87
N VAL A 105 10.08 -1.75 -6.25
CA VAL A 105 10.09 -0.68 -5.26
C VAL A 105 10.92 0.46 -5.82
N TYR A 106 10.25 1.55 -6.17
CA TYR A 106 10.90 2.79 -6.58
C TYR A 106 10.98 3.76 -5.40
N THR A 107 12.01 4.60 -5.37
CA THR A 107 12.10 5.74 -4.47
C THR A 107 11.82 7.00 -5.28
N LYS A 108 10.71 7.65 -4.94
CA LYS A 108 10.37 9.00 -5.38
C LYS A 108 10.99 9.99 -4.40
N THR A 109 11.73 10.96 -4.92
CA THR A 109 12.34 12.05 -4.13
C THR A 109 11.88 13.37 -4.71
N ASP A 110 11.14 14.13 -3.91
CA ASP A 110 10.72 15.49 -4.21
C ASP A 110 11.65 16.45 -3.44
N MET A 111 12.45 17.27 -4.13
CA MET A 111 13.26 18.32 -3.51
C MET A 111 12.55 19.66 -3.70
N ILE A 112 12.23 20.33 -2.60
CA ILE A 112 11.48 21.58 -2.59
C ILE A 112 12.44 22.75 -2.38
N ALA A 113 12.46 23.68 -3.31
CA ALA A 113 13.37 24.82 -3.27
C ALA A 113 12.66 26.13 -3.63
N ALA A 114 13.21 27.26 -3.18
CA ALA A 114 12.58 28.56 -3.33
C ALA A 114 12.39 29.05 -4.78
N GLY A 115 13.00 28.37 -5.77
CA GLY A 115 12.92 28.75 -7.19
C GLY A 115 12.27 27.70 -8.10
N PHE A 116 12.54 26.42 -7.88
CA PHE A 116 11.95 25.32 -8.65
C PHE A 116 12.12 24.00 -7.89
N ASP A 117 11.07 23.20 -7.85
CA ASP A 117 11.10 21.88 -7.22
C ASP A 117 11.57 20.84 -8.23
N THR A 118 12.28 19.81 -7.78
CA THR A 118 12.71 18.71 -8.65
C THR A 118 12.16 17.40 -8.14
N VAL A 119 11.83 16.52 -9.08
CA VAL A 119 11.31 15.18 -8.76
C VAL A 119 12.14 14.14 -9.49
N ASP A 120 12.59 13.15 -8.74
CA ASP A 120 13.29 11.99 -9.28
C ASP A 120 12.65 10.69 -8.79
N VAL A 121 12.61 9.67 -9.65
CA VAL A 121 12.02 8.37 -9.34
C VAL A 121 12.98 7.27 -9.81
N ILE A 122 13.64 6.62 -8.85
CA ILE A 122 14.68 5.61 -9.12
C ILE A 122 14.21 4.24 -8.65
N LEU A 123 14.43 3.20 -9.44
CA LEU A 123 14.22 1.82 -9.00
C LEU A 123 15.21 1.46 -7.88
N ALA A 124 14.71 1.25 -6.67
CA ALA A 124 15.55 0.89 -5.54
C ALA A 124 15.77 -0.63 -5.46
N LYS A 125 14.70 -1.42 -5.63
CA LYS A 125 14.73 -2.88 -5.50
C LYS A 125 13.65 -3.58 -6.33
N THR A 126 13.94 -4.85 -6.62
CA THR A 126 13.01 -5.80 -7.23
C THR A 126 12.98 -7.06 -6.37
N VAL A 127 11.78 -7.58 -6.08
CA VAL A 127 11.59 -8.75 -5.22
C VAL A 127 10.65 -9.73 -5.92
N SER A 128 11.14 -10.91 -6.24
CA SER A 128 10.30 -12.01 -6.73
C SER A 128 9.47 -12.57 -5.58
N LEU A 129 8.16 -12.71 -5.79
CA LEU A 129 7.23 -13.19 -4.77
C LEU A 129 6.84 -14.65 -5.06
N PRO A 130 6.81 -15.53 -4.05
CA PRO A 130 6.47 -16.95 -4.20
C PRO A 130 4.95 -17.18 -4.29
N ILE A 131 4.28 -16.44 -5.19
CA ILE A 131 2.84 -16.58 -5.47
C ILE A 131 2.63 -16.63 -6.99
N ALA A 132 1.56 -17.29 -7.41
CA ALA A 132 1.24 -17.45 -8.82
C ALA A 132 0.68 -16.16 -9.43
N GLY A 133 1.16 -15.80 -10.61
CA GLY A 133 0.69 -14.69 -11.43
C GLY A 133 0.01 -15.17 -12.71
N GLY A 134 -0.07 -14.30 -13.70
CA GLY A 134 -0.63 -14.57 -15.02
C GLY A 134 -1.28 -13.35 -15.65
N ALA A 135 -1.48 -13.38 -16.97
CA ALA A 135 -2.18 -12.31 -17.69
C ALA A 135 -3.64 -12.11 -17.21
N THR A 136 -4.27 -13.16 -16.69
CA THR A 136 -5.63 -13.13 -16.11
C THR A 136 -5.65 -12.93 -14.60
N ALA A 137 -4.47 -12.87 -13.96
CA ALA A 137 -4.38 -12.66 -12.52
C ALA A 137 -4.96 -11.29 -12.15
N ARG A 138 -5.73 -11.30 -11.05
CA ARG A 138 -6.17 -10.12 -10.33
C ARG A 138 -5.38 -10.11 -9.02
N ALA A 139 -4.80 -8.96 -8.70
CA ALA A 139 -4.08 -8.79 -7.45
C ALA A 139 -4.88 -7.95 -6.45
N SER A 140 -4.57 -8.18 -5.19
CA SER A 140 -4.98 -7.32 -4.09
C SER A 140 -3.73 -6.94 -3.30
N MET A 141 -3.66 -5.67 -2.89
CA MET A 141 -2.54 -5.17 -2.11
C MET A 141 -3.06 -4.15 -1.09
N ALA A 142 -2.62 -4.29 0.15
CA ALA A 142 -2.76 -3.27 1.17
C ALA A 142 -1.49 -3.18 2.00
N ALA A 143 -1.42 -2.18 2.88
CA ALA A 143 -0.23 -1.96 3.66
C ALA A 143 -0.55 -1.30 5.01
N ASN A 144 0.33 -1.55 5.98
CA ASN A 144 0.43 -0.74 7.19
C ASN A 144 1.78 -0.02 7.24
N SER A 145 2.19 0.52 8.38
CA SER A 145 3.46 1.25 8.51
C SER A 145 4.69 0.37 8.25
N ARG A 146 4.61 -0.94 8.52
CA ARG A 146 5.76 -1.85 8.49
C ARG A 146 5.73 -2.88 7.37
N PHE A 147 4.54 -3.31 6.95
CA PHE A 147 4.38 -4.41 6.00
C PHE A 147 3.53 -4.03 4.78
N LEU A 148 3.81 -4.70 3.67
CA LEU A 148 2.90 -4.86 2.54
C LEU A 148 2.28 -6.25 2.62
N TYR A 149 1.02 -6.34 2.23
CA TYR A 149 0.31 -7.60 2.08
C TYR A 149 -0.15 -7.69 0.64
N LEU A 150 0.20 -8.77 -0.03
CA LEU A 150 -0.08 -8.97 -1.44
C LEU A 150 -0.64 -10.37 -1.67
N GLY A 151 -1.54 -10.50 -2.64
CA GLY A 151 -2.08 -11.78 -3.07
C GLY A 151 -2.61 -11.69 -4.48
N THR A 152 -2.88 -12.86 -5.08
CA THR A 152 -3.51 -12.98 -6.38
C THR A 152 -4.64 -13.99 -6.32
N ASN A 153 -5.61 -13.84 -7.21
CA ASN A 153 -6.68 -14.82 -7.40
C ASN A 153 -6.21 -16.13 -8.09
N GLN A 154 -4.91 -16.31 -8.29
CA GLN A 154 -4.29 -17.52 -8.86
C GLN A 154 -3.55 -18.35 -7.80
N SER A 155 -3.46 -17.86 -6.56
CA SER A 155 -2.64 -18.46 -5.51
C SER A 155 -3.40 -18.54 -4.18
N PRO A 156 -3.39 -19.69 -3.49
CA PRO A 156 -3.90 -19.79 -2.12
C PRO A 156 -2.97 -19.17 -1.09
N LEU A 157 -1.75 -18.84 -1.50
CA LEU A 157 -0.79 -18.12 -0.69
C LEU A 157 -0.93 -16.63 -0.93
N GLY A 158 -1.01 -15.88 0.17
CA GLY A 158 -0.65 -14.47 0.22
C GLY A 158 0.79 -14.30 0.71
N VAL A 159 1.34 -13.10 0.51
CA VAL A 159 2.68 -12.74 0.98
C VAL A 159 2.64 -11.47 1.80
N LYS A 160 3.38 -11.49 2.90
CA LYS A 160 3.69 -10.36 3.75
C LYS A 160 5.14 -9.96 3.48
N VAL A 161 5.36 -8.69 3.13
CA VAL A 161 6.70 -8.16 2.84
C VAL A 161 7.04 -7.09 3.88
N GLU A 162 8.15 -7.24 4.61
CA GLU A 162 8.63 -6.19 5.52
C GLU A 162 9.26 -5.05 4.73
N LYS A 163 8.69 -3.84 4.81
CA LYS A 163 9.06 -2.70 3.94
C LYS A 163 10.53 -2.27 4.08
N ARG A 164 11.14 -2.46 5.25
CA ARG A 164 12.52 -2.00 5.52
C ARG A 164 13.58 -2.89 4.89
N ILE A 165 13.42 -4.21 5.03
CA ILE A 165 14.44 -5.18 4.61
C ILE A 165 13.98 -6.03 3.42
N LEU A 166 12.73 -5.87 3.00
CA LEU A 166 12.08 -6.61 1.92
C LEU A 166 12.10 -8.13 2.12
N SER A 167 12.07 -8.57 3.38
CA SER A 167 11.90 -9.98 3.72
C SER A 167 10.49 -10.42 3.37
N VAL A 168 10.37 -11.61 2.78
CA VAL A 168 9.09 -12.16 2.31
C VAL A 168 8.69 -13.33 3.21
N THR A 169 7.46 -13.32 3.69
CA THR A 169 6.84 -14.42 4.42
C THR A 169 5.51 -14.76 3.78
N THR A 170 5.26 -16.03 3.47
CA THR A 170 3.98 -16.49 2.96
C THR A 170 3.00 -16.74 4.09
N PHE A 171 1.71 -16.61 3.79
CA PHE A 171 0.62 -17.02 4.67
C PHE A 171 -0.52 -17.60 3.81
N SER A 172 -1.39 -18.40 4.42
CA SER A 172 -2.58 -18.94 3.77
C SER A 172 -3.67 -19.20 4.81
N GLU A 173 -4.90 -19.28 4.34
CA GLU A 173 -5.99 -19.96 5.04
C GLU A 173 -5.76 -21.48 5.10
N GLY A 174 -6.56 -22.16 5.93
CA GLY A 174 -6.48 -23.60 6.17
C GLY A 174 -6.90 -24.46 4.97
N SER A 175 -7.37 -25.68 5.25
CA SER A 175 -7.88 -26.59 4.23
C SER A 175 -9.40 -26.43 4.07
N PRO A 176 -9.94 -26.27 2.85
CA PRO A 176 -9.25 -26.32 1.56
C PRO A 176 -8.45 -25.05 1.25
N SER A 177 -7.41 -25.19 0.43
CA SER A 177 -6.62 -24.04 -0.05
C SER A 177 -7.47 -23.16 -0.96
N ILE A 178 -7.74 -21.94 -0.52
CA ILE A 178 -8.58 -20.96 -1.21
C ILE A 178 -7.69 -19.78 -1.64
N ASN A 179 -7.92 -19.26 -2.84
CA ASN A 179 -7.15 -18.13 -3.37
C ASN A 179 -7.48 -16.81 -2.67
N VAL A 180 -6.47 -15.95 -2.53
CA VAL A 180 -6.68 -14.57 -2.04
C VAL A 180 -7.56 -13.82 -3.03
N SER A 181 -8.61 -13.18 -2.52
CA SER A 181 -9.57 -12.45 -3.34
C SER A 181 -9.61 -10.95 -3.06
N ALA A 182 -9.34 -10.56 -1.81
CA ALA A 182 -9.27 -9.16 -1.39
C ALA A 182 -8.27 -8.96 -0.26
N ILE A 183 -7.70 -7.76 -0.18
CA ILE A 183 -6.89 -7.31 0.95
C ILE A 183 -7.29 -5.87 1.24
N THR A 184 -7.68 -5.59 2.48
CA THR A 184 -8.10 -4.25 2.94
C THR A 184 -7.33 -3.87 4.19
N ALA A 185 -7.20 -2.56 4.43
CA ALA A 185 -6.54 -2.04 5.63
C ALA A 185 -7.29 -0.82 6.17
N ASP A 186 -7.24 -0.64 7.48
CA ASP A 186 -7.78 0.55 8.14
C ASP A 186 -6.69 1.57 8.48
N HIS A 187 -7.12 2.72 9.02
CA HIS A 187 -6.23 3.79 9.45
C HIS A 187 -5.39 3.43 10.69
N ALA A 188 -5.82 2.46 11.49
CA ALA A 188 -5.09 1.97 12.66
C ALA A 188 -3.95 1.01 12.28
N GLY A 189 -3.93 0.53 11.03
CA GLY A 189 -2.90 -0.34 10.48
C GLY A 189 -3.22 -1.83 10.58
N PHE A 190 -4.46 -2.18 10.91
CA PHE A 190 -4.95 -3.54 10.75
C PHE A 190 -5.13 -3.85 9.27
N VAL A 191 -4.88 -5.10 8.90
CA VAL A 191 -5.01 -5.58 7.53
C VAL A 191 -5.82 -6.86 7.54
N THR A 192 -6.91 -6.88 6.79
CA THR A 192 -7.71 -8.10 6.57
C THR A 192 -7.40 -8.64 5.19
N VAL A 193 -6.99 -9.90 5.14
CA VAL A 193 -6.87 -10.68 3.92
C VAL A 193 -8.06 -11.60 3.82
N THR A 194 -8.80 -11.49 2.72
CA THR A 194 -9.97 -12.30 2.42
C THR A 194 -9.59 -13.34 1.37
N PHE A 195 -10.05 -14.56 1.60
CA PHE A 195 -9.91 -15.70 0.70
C PHE A 195 -11.31 -16.00 0.14
N GLY A 196 -11.41 -16.15 -1.18
CA GLY A 196 -12.69 -16.22 -1.90
C GLY A 196 -13.45 -17.53 -1.67
N SER A 197 -14.41 -17.87 -2.55
CA SER A 197 -15.20 -19.11 -2.41
C SER A 197 -14.69 -20.24 -3.30
N PHE A 198 -14.47 -21.43 -2.74
CA PHE A 198 -14.57 -22.68 -3.50
C PHE A 198 -16.03 -23.15 -3.45
N ALA A 199 -16.65 -23.33 -4.61
CA ALA A 199 -18.01 -23.88 -4.75
C ALA A 199 -19.15 -23.13 -4.00
N GLY A 200 -19.01 -21.83 -3.70
CA GLY A 200 -20.11 -20.98 -3.26
C GLY A 200 -20.42 -20.97 -1.76
N ALA A 201 -19.58 -21.57 -0.90
CA ALA A 201 -19.86 -21.67 0.54
C ALA A 201 -18.70 -21.26 1.46
N ASP A 202 -17.44 -21.50 1.09
CA ASP A 202 -16.32 -21.32 2.03
C ASP A 202 -15.51 -20.07 1.68
N ASN A 203 -15.73 -18.98 2.42
CA ASN A 203 -14.84 -17.82 2.45
C ASN A 203 -14.09 -17.84 3.78
N GLY A 204 -12.82 -17.46 3.77
CA GLY A 204 -11.99 -17.34 4.96
C GLY A 204 -11.37 -15.95 5.05
N ASN A 205 -10.94 -15.55 6.23
CA ASN A 205 -10.20 -14.32 6.41
C ASN A 205 -9.14 -14.43 7.49
N ILE A 206 -8.03 -13.72 7.31
CA ILE A 206 -7.00 -13.54 8.33
C ILE A 206 -6.85 -12.04 8.60
N VAL A 207 -6.83 -11.65 9.88
CA VAL A 207 -6.58 -10.28 10.29
C VAL A 207 -5.17 -10.17 10.87
N PHE A 208 -4.38 -9.24 10.35
CA PHE A 208 -3.07 -8.90 10.86
C PHE A 208 -3.11 -7.56 11.58
N GLY A 209 -2.39 -7.48 12.71
CA GLY A 209 -2.21 -6.25 13.47
C GLY A 209 -1.18 -5.32 12.81
N PRO A 210 -1.06 -4.08 13.33
CA PRO A 210 -0.08 -3.10 12.85
C PRO A 210 1.38 -3.59 12.92
N ASP A 211 1.67 -4.48 13.86
CA ASP A 211 2.98 -5.12 14.05
C ASP A 211 3.21 -6.35 13.17
N GLY A 212 2.21 -6.73 12.36
CA GLY A 212 2.22 -7.87 11.46
C GLY A 212 1.95 -9.23 12.11
N THR A 213 1.54 -9.27 13.37
CA THR A 213 1.10 -10.50 14.04
C THR A 213 -0.35 -10.83 13.68
N SER A 214 -0.68 -12.13 13.58
CA SER A 214 -2.08 -12.55 13.37
C SER A 214 -2.91 -12.21 14.61
N GLN A 215 -4.05 -11.57 14.40
CA GLN A 215 -5.01 -11.19 15.44
C GLN A 215 -6.19 -12.16 15.51
N GLY A 216 -6.38 -12.95 14.45
CA GLY A 216 -7.43 -13.92 14.35
C GLY A 216 -7.69 -14.32 12.90
N ASP A 217 -8.33 -15.46 12.75
CA ASP A 217 -8.93 -15.95 11.52
C ASP A 217 -10.44 -16.11 11.70
N GLY A 218 -11.16 -16.27 10.59
CA GLY A 218 -12.61 -16.40 10.61
C GLY A 218 -13.16 -16.85 9.27
N GLY A 219 -14.45 -17.18 9.26
CA GLY A 219 -15.19 -17.42 8.03
C GLY A 219 -15.81 -16.14 7.47
N GLY A 220 -16.01 -16.11 6.17
CA GLY A 220 -16.71 -15.04 5.46
C GLY A 220 -15.80 -14.06 4.73
N ALA A 221 -16.42 -13.11 4.04
CA ALA A 221 -15.75 -12.06 3.28
C ALA A 221 -15.54 -10.80 4.13
N ALA A 222 -14.88 -10.92 5.28
CA ALA A 222 -14.63 -9.79 6.17
C ALA A 222 -13.71 -8.74 5.50
N PHE A 223 -13.91 -7.46 5.81
CA PHE A 223 -13.14 -6.34 5.26
C PHE A 223 -13.02 -5.20 6.27
N LEU A 224 -12.03 -4.34 6.04
CA LEU A 224 -11.80 -3.11 6.80
C LEU A 224 -12.07 -1.88 5.93
N LEU A 225 -12.59 -0.83 6.58
CA LEU A 225 -12.82 0.47 5.95
C LEU A 225 -11.67 1.42 6.25
N ASN A 226 -11.42 2.35 5.32
CA ASN A 226 -10.42 3.39 5.44
C ASN A 226 -11.08 4.78 5.43
N THR A 227 -10.40 5.78 5.98
CA THR A 227 -10.87 7.17 6.05
C THR A 227 -10.62 7.96 4.77
N VAL A 228 -9.74 7.47 3.87
CA VAL A 228 -9.35 8.19 2.65
C VAL A 228 -9.81 7.53 1.34
N GLN A 229 -10.18 6.25 1.36
CA GLN A 229 -10.61 5.52 0.17
C GLN A 229 -11.85 4.69 0.47
N ALA A 230 -12.89 4.85 -0.34
CA ALA A 230 -14.07 4.01 -0.29
C ALA A 230 -13.75 2.57 -0.74
N LEU A 231 -14.35 1.60 -0.08
CA LEU A 231 -14.34 0.22 -0.54
C LEU A 231 -15.40 0.05 -1.63
N LEU A 232 -15.01 -0.58 -2.74
CA LEU A 232 -15.95 -1.00 -3.78
C LEU A 232 -16.34 -2.46 -3.52
N PRO A 233 -17.62 -2.78 -3.25
CA PRO A 233 -18.01 -4.18 -3.03
C PRO A 233 -17.64 -5.11 -4.18
N SER A 234 -17.55 -4.60 -5.41
CA SER A 234 -17.10 -5.35 -6.58
C SER A 234 -15.61 -5.74 -6.56
N THR A 235 -14.82 -5.29 -5.58
CA THR A 235 -13.45 -5.75 -5.36
C THR A 235 -13.36 -6.81 -4.26
N LEU A 236 -14.49 -7.20 -3.67
CA LEU A 236 -14.62 -8.31 -2.73
C LEU A 236 -15.18 -9.50 -3.52
N HIS A 237 -14.40 -10.57 -3.66
CA HIS A 237 -14.77 -11.74 -4.45
C HIS A 237 -14.54 -13.05 -3.69
#